data_AF-A0A920U3D7-F1
#
_entry.id   AF-A0A920U3D7-F1
#
_cell.length_a   1.000
_cell.length_b   1.000
_cell.length_c   1.000
_cell.angle_alpha   90.00
_cell.angle_beta   90.00
_cell.angle_gamma   90.00
#
_symmetry.space_group_name_H-M   'P 1'
#
loop_
_entity.id
_entity.type
_entity.pdbx_description
1 polymer ?
#
loop_
_entity_poly.entity_id
_entity_poly.type
_entity_poly.pdbx_seq_one_letter_code
_entity_poly.pdbx_strand_id
1 'polypeptide(L)'
;MKLESYETLHCDAGWRKFSFLRLIAEDGTTGISEYNESYGSPRLTALIEALLDWVIGHNALAHERISAELYARTRQAHGAWHSRPSPRSRMRWST
;
A
#
# COMPACT_ATOMS: atom_id res chain seq x y z
N MET A 1 -4.73 17.37 -13.21
CA MET A 1 -3.91 16.18 -13.45
C MET A 1 -4.29 15.11 -12.43
N LYS A 2 -5.26 14.25 -12.74
CA LYS A 2 -5.56 13.07 -11.93
C LYS A 2 -4.96 11.83 -12.58
N LEU A 3 -4.72 10.81 -11.76
CA LEU A 3 -4.30 9.48 -12.24
C LEU A 3 -5.49 8.73 -12.82
N GLU A 4 -5.36 8.27 -14.05
CA GLU A 4 -6.39 7.55 -14.79
C GLU A 4 -6.16 6.04 -14.75
N SER A 5 -4.92 5.59 -14.99
CA SER A 5 -4.58 4.17 -15.04
C SER A 5 -3.14 3.90 -14.62
N TYR A 6 -2.85 2.62 -14.36
CA TYR A 6 -1.51 2.14 -14.05
C TYR A 6 -1.21 0.84 -14.81
N GLU A 7 0.06 0.53 -14.99
CA GLU A 7 0.54 -0.71 -15.58
C GLU A 7 1.80 -1.20 -14.88
N THR A 8 1.86 -2.49 -14.57
CA THR A 8 3.01 -3.17 -13.99
C THR A 8 3.74 -3.96 -15.08
N LEU A 9 5.03 -3.67 -15.25
CA LEU A 9 5.89 -4.28 -16.26
C LEU A 9 6.97 -5.06 -15.55
N HIS A 10 7.11 -6.34 -15.87
CA HIS A 10 8.16 -7.19 -15.30
C HIS A 10 9.10 -7.65 -16.39
N CYS A 11 10.40 -7.41 -16.19
CA CYS A 11 11.47 -7.84 -17.07
C CYS A 11 12.41 -8.76 -16.30
N ASP A 12 12.59 -9.97 -16.81
CA ASP A 12 13.53 -10.94 -16.24
C ASP A 12 14.95 -10.65 -16.78
N ALA A 13 15.85 -10.22 -15.90
CA ALA A 13 17.26 -9.96 -16.22
C ALA A 13 18.18 -11.10 -15.75
N GLY A 14 17.66 -12.31 -15.66
CA GLY A 14 18.41 -13.55 -15.42
C GLY A 14 18.73 -13.80 -13.96
N TRP A 15 19.53 -12.91 -13.34
CA TRP A 15 19.90 -13.01 -11.91
C TRP A 15 19.07 -12.10 -11.00
N ARG A 16 18.25 -11.23 -11.59
CA ARG A 16 17.30 -10.34 -10.90
C ARG A 16 16.11 -10.05 -11.79
N LYS A 17 14.97 -9.74 -11.17
CA LYS A 17 13.79 -9.25 -11.87
C LYS A 17 13.69 -7.74 -11.73
N PHE A 18 13.64 -7.04 -12.85
CA PHE A 18 13.29 -5.63 -12.87
C PHE A 18 11.79 -5.50 -12.96
N SER A 19 11.20 -4.73 -12.04
CA SER A 19 9.78 -4.42 -12.10
C SER A 19 9.65 -2.91 -12.25
N PHE A 20 8.82 -2.50 -13.19
CA PHE A 20 8.51 -1.11 -13.45
C PHE A 20 7.03 -0.88 -13.22
N LEU A 21 6.72 0.26 -12.64
CA LEU A 21 5.38 0.77 -12.48
C LEU A 21 5.23 1.98 -13.39
N ARG A 22 4.26 1.91 -14.30
CA ARG A 22 3.87 3.02 -15.16
C ARG A 22 2.55 3.60 -14.66
N LEU A 23 2.51 4.91 -14.47
CA LEU A 23 1.33 5.66 -14.06
C LEU A 23 0.93 6.62 -15.18
N ILE A 24 -0.35 6.64 -15.53
CA ILE A 24 -0.88 7.45 -16.63
C ILE A 24 -1.89 8.44 -16.05
N ALA A 25 -1.67 9.73 -16.29
CA ALA A 25 -2.58 10.80 -15.93
C ALA A 25 -3.54 11.13 -17.08
N GLU A 26 -4.68 11.75 -16.75
CA GLU A 26 -5.74 12.14 -17.71
C GLU A 26 -5.25 13.09 -18.84
N ASP A 27 -4.14 13.80 -18.63
CA ASP A 27 -3.55 14.69 -19.64
C ASP A 27 -2.54 13.98 -20.57
N GLY A 28 -2.39 12.66 -20.43
CA GLY A 28 -1.42 11.84 -21.15
C GLY A 28 -0.02 11.84 -20.52
N THR A 29 0.20 12.57 -19.42
CA THR A 29 1.47 12.53 -18.70
C THR A 29 1.69 11.14 -18.11
N THR A 30 2.82 10.54 -18.46
CA THR A 30 3.19 9.21 -17.98
C THR A 30 4.39 9.30 -17.05
N GLY A 31 4.25 8.77 -15.84
CA GLY A 31 5.34 8.58 -14.88
C GLY A 31 5.78 7.12 -14.86
N ILE A 32 7.08 6.88 -14.71
CA ILE A 32 7.63 5.52 -14.56
C ILE A 32 8.45 5.47 -13.27
N SER A 33 8.28 4.39 -12.51
CA SER A 33 9.03 4.12 -11.28
C SER A 33 9.55 2.68 -11.31
N GLU A 34 10.77 2.46 -10.84
CA GLU A 34 11.39 1.13 -10.73
C GLU A 34 11.22 0.59 -9.30
N TYR A 35 10.88 -0.69 -9.18
CA TYR A 35 10.89 -1.43 -7.92
C TYR A 35 11.43 -2.84 -8.11
N ASN A 36 11.90 -3.46 -7.02
CA ASN A 36 12.51 -4.77 -7.05
C ASN A 36 11.91 -5.71 -6.00
N GLU A 37 11.52 -6.91 -6.45
CA GLU A 37 11.04 -8.01 -5.61
C GLU A 37 12.13 -9.00 -5.20
N SER A 38 13.30 -8.95 -5.85
CA SER A 38 14.36 -9.94 -5.68
C SER A 38 15.03 -9.85 -4.30
N TYR A 39 14.99 -8.70 -3.63
CA TYR A 39 15.55 -8.49 -2.29
C TYR A 39 14.54 -8.78 -1.17
N GLY A 40 14.12 -10.03 -1.03
CA GLY A 40 13.41 -10.51 0.17
C GLY A 40 12.00 -9.95 0.39
N SER A 41 11.38 -9.39 -0.66
CA SER A 41 10.04 -8.80 -0.65
C SER A 41 9.07 -9.58 -1.54
N PRO A 42 8.83 -10.88 -1.27
CA PRO A 42 7.88 -11.66 -2.03
C PRO A 42 6.49 -11.00 -1.95
N ARG A 43 5.86 -10.77 -3.11
CA ARG A 43 4.53 -10.14 -3.29
C ARG A 43 4.49 -8.61 -3.14
N LEU A 44 5.62 -7.91 -3.33
CA LEU A 44 5.63 -6.44 -3.38
C LEU A 44 4.70 -5.91 -4.49
N THR A 45 4.64 -6.58 -5.64
CA THR A 45 3.77 -6.23 -6.77
C THR A 45 2.30 -6.22 -6.34
N ALA A 46 1.83 -7.28 -5.67
CA ALA A 46 0.44 -7.36 -5.22
C ALA A 46 0.09 -6.28 -4.17
N LEU A 47 1.05 -5.90 -3.32
CA LEU A 47 0.87 -4.77 -2.41
C LEU A 47 0.79 -3.44 -3.17
N ILE A 48 1.66 -3.23 -4.14
CA ILE A 48 1.66 -2.04 -4.99
C ILE A 48 0.33 -1.92 -5.73
N GLU A 49 -0.15 -2.99 -6.37
CA GLU A 49 -1.45 -3.02 -7.07
C GLU A 49 -2.61 -2.64 -6.13
N ALA A 50 -2.65 -3.22 -4.93
CA ALA A 50 -3.69 -2.90 -3.94
C ALA A 50 -3.65 -1.43 -3.47
N LEU A 51 -2.46 -0.83 -3.36
CA LEU A 51 -2.32 0.59 -3.04
C LEU A 51 -2.71 1.47 -4.22
N LEU A 52 -2.35 1.07 -5.44
CA LEU A 52 -2.61 1.82 -6.67
C LEU A 52 -4.09 1.90 -7.02
N ASP A 53 -4.84 0.82 -6.80
CA ASP A 53 -6.30 0.81 -6.96
C ASP A 53 -6.98 1.95 -6.18
N TRP A 54 -6.41 2.33 -5.04
CA TRP A 54 -6.89 3.48 -4.27
C TRP A 54 -6.35 4.83 -4.77
N VAL A 55 -5.13 4.86 -5.29
CA VAL A 55 -4.49 6.09 -5.78
C VAL A 55 -5.12 6.58 -7.09
N ILE A 56 -5.71 5.70 -7.90
CA ILE A 56 -6.46 6.09 -9.10
C ILE A 56 -7.54 7.13 -8.76
N GLY A 57 -7.64 8.18 -9.58
CA GLY A 57 -8.52 9.32 -9.38
C GLY A 57 -7.96 10.44 -8.48
N HIS A 58 -6.83 10.23 -7.80
CA HIS A 58 -6.16 11.28 -7.03
C HIS A 58 -5.32 12.20 -7.93
N ASN A 59 -5.10 13.42 -7.46
CA ASN A 59 -4.25 14.40 -8.15
C ASN A 59 -2.78 13.99 -8.07
N ALA A 60 -2.14 13.74 -9.21
CA ALA A 60 -0.74 13.30 -9.29
C ALA A 60 0.25 14.31 -8.67
N LEU A 61 -0.09 15.61 -8.69
CA LEU A 61 0.76 16.66 -8.11
C LEU A 61 0.72 16.67 -6.58
N ALA A 62 -0.26 16.00 -5.97
CA ALA A 62 -0.38 15.91 -4.52
C ALA A 62 0.43 14.74 -3.93
N HIS A 63 1.63 14.49 -4.45
CA HIS A 63 2.44 13.30 -4.10
C HIS A 63 2.72 13.20 -2.59
N GLU A 64 3.00 14.31 -1.89
CA GLU A 64 3.20 14.32 -0.43
C GLU A 64 1.96 13.88 0.32
N ARG A 65 0.79 14.38 -0.08
CA ARG A 65 -0.49 13.99 0.52
C ARG A 65 -0.78 12.50 0.28
N ILE A 66 -0.56 12.02 -0.94
CA ILE A 66 -0.75 10.61 -1.30
C ILE A 66 0.21 9.74 -0.47
N SER A 67 1.47 10.12 -0.37
CA SER A 67 2.49 9.42 0.43
C SER A 67 2.10 9.33 1.91
N ALA A 68 1.68 10.45 2.51
CA ALA A 68 1.23 10.49 3.90
C ALA A 68 0.01 9.59 4.17
N GLU A 69 -0.95 9.57 3.24
CA GLU A 69 -2.17 8.77 3.35
C GLU A 69 -1.88 7.27 3.15
N LEU A 70 -1.04 6.91 2.17
CA LEU A 70 -0.57 5.53 1.98
C LEU A 70 0.23 5.05 3.20
N TYR A 71 1.05 5.91 3.79
CA TYR A 71 1.77 5.61 5.02
C TYR A 71 0.81 5.39 6.19
N ALA A 72 -0.22 6.23 6.35
CA ALA A 72 -1.22 6.04 7.40
C ALA A 72 -1.99 4.71 7.26
N ARG A 73 -2.24 4.28 6.03
CA ARG A 73 -2.97 3.03 5.71
C ARG A 73 -2.14 1.76 5.87
N THR A 74 -0.86 1.83 5.53
CA THR A 74 0.06 0.69 5.61
C THR A 74 0.68 0.53 6.99
N ARG A 75 0.58 1.55 7.85
CA ARG A 75 1.01 1.45 9.24
C ARG A 75 0.13 0.42 9.96
N GLN A 76 0.72 -0.72 10.34
CA GLN A 76 0.10 -1.62 11.29
C GLN A 76 -0.23 -0.84 12.57
N ALA A 77 -1.44 -0.98 13.10
CA ALA A 77 -1.77 -0.42 14.40
C ALA A 77 -0.82 -1.03 15.44
N HIS A 78 -0.01 -0.19 16.10
CA HIS A 78 0.74 -0.55 17.30
C HIS A 78 -0.26 -0.83 18.44
N GLY A 79 -0.89 -1.99 18.44
CA GLY A 79 -1.76 -2.40 19.54
C GLY A 79 -3.09 -3.01 19.11
N ALA A 80 -3.06 -4.23 18.59
CA ALA A 80 -4.11 -5.20 18.89
C ALA A 80 -3.53 -6.24 19.85
N TRP A 81 -3.10 -5.80 21.04
CA TRP A 81 -2.92 -6.71 22.15
C TRP A 81 -4.30 -7.22 22.52
N HIS A 82 -4.54 -8.48 22.18
CA HIS A 82 -5.68 -9.27 22.57
C HIS A 82 -5.80 -9.34 24.10
N SER A 83 -6.45 -8.35 24.71
CA SER A 83 -7.01 -8.53 26.05
C SER A 83 -8.27 -9.39 25.90
N ARG A 84 -8.10 -10.71 25.92
CA ARG A 84 -9.22 -11.60 26.28
C ARG A 84 -9.63 -11.20 27.69
N PRO A 85 -10.85 -10.71 27.95
CA PRO A 85 -11.34 -10.77 29.32
C PRO A 85 -11.53 -12.25 29.63
N SER A 86 -10.66 -12.80 30.48
CA SER A 86 -10.86 -14.13 31.04
C SER A 86 -12.19 -14.13 31.80
N PRO A 87 -13.11 -15.08 31.55
CA PRO A 87 -14.36 -15.12 32.28
C PRO A 87 -14.11 -15.78 33.64
N ARG A 88 -13.90 -15.00 34.71
CA ARG A 88 -14.14 -15.45 36.10
C ARG A 88 -14.02 -14.36 37.17
N SER A 89 -14.89 -14.51 38.16
CA SER A 89 -15.11 -13.73 39.39
C SER A 89 -15.96 -12.46 39.19
N ARG A 90 -17.30 -12.51 39.31
CA ARG A 90 -18.19 -12.78 40.46
C ARG A 90 -18.41 -11.54 41.33
N MET A 91 -19.62 -10.97 41.18
CA MET A 91 -20.48 -10.27 42.17
C MET A 91 -19.83 -9.51 43.34
N ARG A 92 -20.18 -8.22 43.47
CA ARG A 92 -21.05 -7.74 44.56
C ARG A 92 -21.65 -6.37 44.24
N TRP A 93 -22.97 -6.27 44.24
CA TRP A 93 -23.70 -5.04 44.54
C TRP A 93 -23.90 -4.96 46.06
N SER A 94 -23.82 -3.77 46.63
CA SER A 94 -24.55 -3.44 47.85
C SER A 94 -24.73 -1.91 47.95
N THR A 95 -26.00 -1.58 48.14
CA THR A 95 -26.73 -0.35 48.53
C THR A 95 -25.95 0.90 48.89
#